data_AF-A0A7J7IS71-F1
#
_entry.id   AF-A0A7J7IS71-F1
#
_cell.length_a   1.000
_cell.length_b   1.000
_cell.length_c   1.000
_cell.angle_alpha   90.00
_cell.angle_beta   90.00
_cell.angle_gamma   90.00
#
_symmetry.space_group_name_H-M   'P 1'
#
loop_
_entity.id
_entity.type
_entity.pdbx_description
1 polymer ?
#
loop_
_entity_poly.entity_id
_entity_poly.type
_entity_poly.pdbx_seq_one_letter_code
_entity_poly.pdbx_strand_id
1 'polypeptide(L)'
;MCVFQWSHFHIKSSIQLGVIFPIFQGYESLRHIAKLGGLNVPQSILDVVEPIKDNDEAVRAFGIDFATQMCRDILDSGVALGLHFYTLNREVASLSILKKVGLWHEEIFRPLPWKPTANASRFQEDVRPIFWASRPKSYVARTSEWEEFPNGRWGNSSAATFGDISEHHLFYLRSKFTKAQRLSMWGNQLFGEEDVWKVFHNFISGTPAENGVMVGFTQWRIISCSAL
;
A
#
# COMPACT_ATOMS: atom_id res chain seq x y z
N MET A 1 13.51 -5.09 -28.01
CA MET A 1 14.61 -5.93 -28.51
C MET A 1 15.78 -6.10 -27.53
N CYS A 2 16.21 -5.08 -26.77
CA CYS A 2 17.34 -5.25 -25.82
C CYS A 2 17.15 -6.26 -24.67
N VAL A 3 15.91 -6.47 -24.19
CA VAL A 3 15.67 -7.33 -23.01
C VAL A 3 15.97 -8.81 -23.29
N PHE A 4 15.67 -9.29 -24.50
CA PHE A 4 15.86 -10.69 -24.88
C PHE A 4 17.32 -11.05 -25.17
N GLN A 5 18.19 -10.08 -25.49
CA GLN A 5 19.60 -10.36 -25.79
C GLN A 5 20.44 -10.66 -24.54
N TRP A 6 20.01 -10.20 -23.36
CA TRP A 6 20.74 -10.43 -22.10
C TRP A 6 20.51 -11.81 -21.48
N SER A 7 19.47 -12.55 -21.90
CA SER A 7 19.16 -13.89 -21.37
C SER A 7 20.14 -14.98 -21.81
N HIS A 8 20.90 -14.74 -22.88
CA HIS A 8 21.88 -15.71 -23.40
C HIS A 8 23.20 -15.74 -22.61
N PHE A 9 23.47 -14.78 -21.73
CA PHE A 9 24.61 -14.84 -20.83
C PHE A 9 24.26 -15.68 -19.58
N HIS A 10 24.59 -16.98 -19.65
CA HIS A 10 24.45 -17.95 -18.56
C HIS A 10 25.21 -17.50 -17.30
N ILE A 11 24.52 -16.88 -16.34
CA ILE A 11 24.96 -16.76 -14.95
C ILE A 11 24.03 -17.65 -14.12
N LYS A 12 24.62 -18.59 -13.38
CA LYS A 12 23.95 -19.67 -12.61
C LYS A 12 23.14 -19.20 -11.39
N SER A 13 23.09 -17.92 -11.08
CA SER A 13 22.17 -17.37 -10.09
C SER A 13 20.83 -17.10 -10.76
N SER A 14 19.72 -17.39 -10.09
CA SER A 14 18.38 -17.00 -10.53
C SER A 14 18.40 -15.51 -10.85
N ILE A 15 18.57 -15.17 -12.12
CA ILE A 15 18.51 -13.78 -12.54
C ILE A 15 17.05 -13.45 -12.28
N GLN A 16 16.78 -12.74 -11.18
CA GLN A 16 15.57 -11.96 -11.06
C GLN A 16 15.71 -10.90 -12.15
N LEU A 17 15.45 -11.31 -13.40
CA LEU A 17 15.41 -10.48 -14.57
C LEU A 17 14.11 -9.69 -14.42
N GLY A 18 14.08 -8.82 -13.40
CA GLY A 18 13.02 -7.87 -13.20
C GLY A 18 13.12 -6.94 -14.37
N VAL A 19 12.33 -7.22 -15.41
CA VAL A 19 12.26 -6.31 -16.54
C VAL A 19 11.70 -5.01 -16.00
N ILE A 20 12.59 -4.02 -16.00
CA ILE A 20 12.39 -2.70 -15.44
C ILE A 20 11.34 -2.01 -16.29
N PHE A 21 10.13 -1.89 -15.75
CA PHE A 21 9.08 -1.08 -16.36
C PHE A 21 8.98 0.26 -15.65
N PRO A 22 9.51 1.34 -16.26
CA PRO A 22 9.21 2.67 -15.81
C PRO A 22 7.87 3.07 -16.41
N ILE A 23 6.83 3.07 -15.58
CA ILE A 23 5.49 3.43 -16.03
C ILE A 23 5.46 4.95 -16.23
N PHE A 24 5.55 5.40 -17.48
CA PHE A 24 5.42 6.82 -17.80
C PHE A 24 3.94 7.23 -17.72
N GLN A 25 3.67 8.26 -16.93
CA GLN A 25 2.33 8.83 -16.71
C GLN A 25 2.08 10.09 -17.54
N GLY A 26 3.11 10.59 -18.22
CA GLY A 26 3.10 11.82 -18.98
C GLY A 26 4.45 11.97 -19.69
N TYR A 27 4.54 12.91 -20.63
CA TYR A 27 5.71 13.08 -21.50
C TYR A 27 6.99 13.45 -20.71
N GLU A 28 6.85 14.29 -19.67
CA GLU A 28 7.99 14.63 -18.79
C GLU A 28 8.47 13.44 -17.97
N SER A 29 7.58 12.52 -17.59
CA SER A 29 7.99 11.29 -16.90
C SER A 29 8.84 10.41 -17.81
N LEU A 30 8.45 10.27 -19.09
CA LEU A 30 9.22 9.53 -20.09
C LEU A 30 10.63 10.11 -20.27
N ARG A 31 10.77 11.44 -20.35
CA ARG A 31 12.08 12.11 -20.42
C ARG A 31 12.91 11.91 -19.15
N HIS A 32 12.27 12.02 -17.98
CA HIS A 32 12.96 11.82 -16.70
C HIS A 32 13.49 10.39 -16.56
N ILE A 33 12.67 9.41 -16.95
CA ILE A 33 13.02 7.99 -16.98
C ILE A 33 14.18 7.73 -17.95
N ALA A 34 14.12 8.29 -19.17
CA ALA A 34 15.20 8.16 -20.15
C ALA A 34 16.51 8.75 -19.62
N LYS A 35 16.44 9.89 -18.94
CA LYS A 35 17.59 10.53 -18.29
C LYS A 35 18.15 9.71 -17.14
N LEU A 36 17.30 9.12 -16.30
CA LEU A 36 17.72 8.25 -15.19
C LEU A 36 18.35 6.94 -15.70
N GLY A 37 17.80 6.36 -16.76
CA GLY A 37 18.31 5.14 -17.36
C GLY A 37 19.54 5.35 -18.24
N GLY A 38 19.83 6.59 -18.64
CA GLY A 38 20.85 6.87 -19.67
C GLY A 38 20.52 6.22 -21.01
N LEU A 39 19.25 5.91 -21.26
CA LEU A 39 18.76 5.18 -22.43
C LEU A 39 18.03 6.13 -23.38
N ASN A 40 18.26 5.96 -24.67
CA ASN A 40 17.49 6.65 -25.70
C ASN A 40 16.12 5.99 -25.87
N VAL A 41 15.06 6.80 -25.85
CA VAL A 41 13.71 6.31 -26.12
C VAL A 41 13.60 5.94 -27.61
N PRO A 42 13.10 4.73 -27.95
CA PRO A 42 12.86 4.35 -29.34
C PRO A 42 11.95 5.36 -30.07
N GLN A 43 12.27 5.69 -31.32
CA GLN A 43 11.48 6.63 -32.12
C GLN A 43 10.02 6.17 -32.28
N SER A 44 9.78 4.86 -32.39
CA SER A 44 8.43 4.28 -32.45
C SER A 44 7.52 4.67 -31.27
N ILE A 45 8.10 4.96 -30.10
CA ILE A 45 7.36 5.43 -28.92
C ILE A 45 7.17 6.95 -28.99
N LEU A 46 8.19 7.68 -29.43
CA LEU A 46 8.13 9.14 -29.59
C LEU A 46 7.08 9.55 -30.62
N ASP A 47 7.00 8.86 -31.76
CA ASP A 47 6.04 9.16 -32.83
C ASP A 47 4.57 9.06 -32.36
N VAL A 48 4.29 8.16 -31.40
CA VAL A 48 2.95 7.97 -30.83
C VAL A 48 2.69 8.93 -29.68
N VAL A 49 3.71 9.28 -28.90
CA VAL A 49 3.58 10.10 -27.69
C VAL A 49 3.64 11.61 -28.00
N GLU A 50 4.38 12.05 -29.02
CA GLU A 50 4.50 13.45 -29.41
C GLU A 50 3.16 14.11 -29.79
N PRO A 51 2.25 13.46 -30.55
CA PRO A 51 0.93 14.01 -30.86
C PRO A 51 0.01 14.13 -29.64
N ILE A 52 0.20 13.29 -28.63
CA ILE A 52 -0.63 13.22 -27.41
C ILE A 52 0.05 13.86 -26.19
N LYS A 53 1.15 14.61 -26.39
CA LYS A 53 1.98 15.16 -25.32
C LYS A 53 1.23 16.02 -24.30
N ASP A 54 0.15 16.68 -24.72
CA ASP A 54 -0.65 17.60 -23.90
C ASP A 54 -1.82 16.88 -23.19
N ASN A 55 -2.02 15.58 -23.46
CA ASN A 55 -3.06 14.76 -22.83
C ASN A 55 -2.41 13.62 -22.01
N ASP A 56 -2.12 13.92 -20.74
CA ASP A 56 -1.52 12.98 -19.79
C ASP A 56 -2.33 11.69 -19.61
N GLU A 57 -3.67 11.76 -19.73
CA GLU A 57 -4.52 10.58 -19.60
C GLU A 57 -4.32 9.61 -20.77
N ALA A 58 -4.25 10.13 -21.99
CA ALA A 58 -3.98 9.33 -23.18
C ALA A 58 -2.57 8.72 -23.14
N VAL A 59 -1.55 9.51 -22.73
CA VAL A 59 -0.17 9.03 -22.57
C VAL A 59 -0.09 7.90 -21.55
N ARG A 60 -0.80 8.04 -20.43
CA ARG A 60 -0.87 7.02 -19.38
C ARG A 60 -1.55 5.74 -19.87
N ALA A 61 -2.66 5.85 -20.59
CA ALA A 61 -3.36 4.69 -21.13
C ALA A 61 -2.45 3.90 -22.10
N PHE A 62 -1.79 4.60 -23.02
CA PHE A 62 -0.81 4.01 -23.92
C PHE A 62 0.36 3.35 -23.16
N GLY A 63 0.90 4.03 -22.13
CA GLY A 63 1.97 3.49 -21.30
C GLY A 63 1.56 2.20 -20.57
N ILE A 64 0.32 2.11 -20.08
CA ILE A 64 -0.22 0.91 -19.44
C ILE A 64 -0.35 -0.23 -20.47
N ASP A 65 -0.88 0.04 -21.66
CA ASP A 65 -1.09 -0.99 -22.69
C ASP A 65 0.25 -1.51 -23.24
N PHE A 66 1.18 -0.61 -23.53
CA PHE A 66 2.54 -0.96 -23.95
C PHE A 66 3.26 -1.81 -22.89
N ALA A 67 3.14 -1.42 -21.61
CA ALA A 67 3.73 -2.18 -20.51
C ALA A 67 3.09 -3.55 -20.34
N THR A 68 1.76 -3.63 -20.47
CA THR A 68 1.02 -4.88 -20.38
C THR A 68 1.46 -5.85 -21.47
N GLN A 69 1.58 -5.39 -22.72
CA GLN A 69 1.99 -6.25 -23.83
C GLN A 69 3.39 -6.80 -23.62
N MET A 70 4.35 -5.93 -23.27
CA MET A 70 5.72 -6.38 -23.04
C MET A 70 5.81 -7.35 -21.85
N CYS A 71 5.09 -7.09 -20.75
CA CYS A 71 5.03 -8.02 -19.62
C CYS A 71 4.49 -9.39 -20.04
N ARG A 72 3.47 -9.45 -20.91
CA ARG A 72 2.96 -10.71 -21.47
C ARG A 72 4.01 -11.40 -22.31
N ASP A 73 4.64 -10.70 -23.24
CA ASP A 73 5.69 -11.27 -24.10
C ASP A 73 6.86 -11.86 -23.27
N ILE A 74 7.22 -11.22 -22.15
CA ILE A 74 8.28 -11.67 -21.24
C ILE A 74 7.84 -12.91 -20.45
N LEU A 75 6.62 -12.90 -19.91
CA LEU A 75 6.08 -14.04 -19.17
C LEU A 75 5.92 -15.26 -20.10
N ASP A 76 5.41 -15.06 -21.32
CA ASP A 76 5.23 -16.10 -22.33
C ASP A 76 6.57 -16.68 -22.82
N SER A 77 7.63 -15.87 -22.84
CA SER A 77 8.97 -16.33 -23.20
C SER A 77 9.61 -17.27 -22.17
N GLY A 78 9.07 -17.33 -20.94
CA GLY A 78 9.61 -18.16 -19.85
C GLY A 78 10.99 -17.74 -19.34
N VAL A 79 11.54 -16.62 -19.82
CA VAL A 79 12.88 -16.12 -19.45
C VAL A 79 12.91 -15.54 -18.03
N ALA A 80 11.81 -14.95 -17.58
CA ALA A 80 11.72 -14.29 -16.29
C ALA A 80 10.77 -15.03 -15.33
N LEU A 81 11.23 -15.25 -14.10
CA LEU A 81 10.43 -15.85 -13.02
C LEU A 81 9.55 -14.83 -12.27
N GLY A 82 9.74 -13.53 -12.51
CA GLY A 82 9.01 -12.48 -11.81
C GLY A 82 9.21 -11.10 -12.45
N LEU A 83 8.32 -10.17 -12.11
CA LEU A 83 8.33 -8.79 -12.62
C LEU A 83 8.67 -7.80 -11.50
N HIS A 84 9.44 -6.76 -11.81
CA HIS A 84 9.77 -5.68 -10.88
C HIS A 84 9.32 -4.32 -11.43
N PHE A 85 8.37 -3.68 -10.75
CA PHE A 85 7.78 -2.41 -11.18
C PHE A 85 8.37 -1.22 -10.43
N TYR A 86 8.77 -0.16 -11.15
CA TYR A 86 9.06 1.13 -10.54
C TYR A 86 7.78 1.95 -10.45
N THR A 87 7.20 1.97 -9.25
CA THR A 87 5.91 2.63 -8.99
C THR A 87 6.02 4.15 -8.93
N LEU A 88 7.21 4.71 -8.66
CA LEU A 88 7.42 6.16 -8.46
C LEU A 88 6.40 6.79 -7.49
N ASN A 89 6.08 6.06 -6.42
CA ASN A 89 5.05 6.43 -5.42
C ASN A 89 3.64 6.64 -6.00
N ARG A 90 3.31 6.00 -7.13
CA ARG A 90 1.97 6.03 -7.76
C ARG A 90 1.43 4.61 -7.92
N GLU A 91 0.20 4.39 -7.45
CA GLU A 91 -0.41 3.07 -7.41
C GLU A 91 -1.22 2.72 -8.67
N VAL A 92 -1.93 3.70 -9.25
CA VAL A 92 -2.99 3.46 -10.24
C VAL A 92 -2.49 2.68 -11.46
N ALA A 93 -1.38 3.08 -12.05
CA ALA A 93 -0.89 2.45 -13.27
C ALA A 93 -0.28 1.06 -13.02
N SER A 94 0.44 0.89 -11.92
CA SER A 94 1.01 -0.40 -11.52
C SER A 94 -0.09 -1.44 -11.26
N LEU A 95 -1.16 -1.03 -10.57
CA LEU A 95 -2.32 -1.87 -10.33
C LEU A 95 -3.06 -2.23 -11.62
N SER A 96 -3.27 -1.27 -12.52
CA SER A 96 -3.89 -1.52 -13.82
C SER A 96 -3.12 -2.54 -14.65
N ILE A 97 -1.79 -2.46 -14.67
CA ILE A 97 -0.95 -3.44 -15.38
C ILE A 97 -1.06 -4.81 -14.71
N LEU A 98 -0.91 -4.89 -13.38
CA LEU A 98 -1.01 -6.16 -12.65
C LEU A 98 -2.37 -6.85 -12.85
N LYS A 99 -3.47 -6.09 -12.86
CA LYS A 99 -4.82 -6.60 -13.15
C LYS A 99 -4.93 -7.09 -14.60
N LYS A 100 -4.42 -6.35 -15.59
CA LYS A 100 -4.46 -6.75 -17.01
C LYS A 100 -3.59 -7.97 -17.32
N VAL A 101 -2.48 -8.15 -16.59
CA VAL A 101 -1.59 -9.33 -16.72
C VAL A 101 -2.16 -10.54 -15.96
N GLY A 102 -3.12 -10.35 -15.05
CA GLY A 102 -3.75 -11.43 -14.28
C GLY A 102 -2.95 -11.88 -13.06
N LEU A 103 -1.95 -11.08 -12.64
CA LEU A 103 -1.14 -11.35 -11.45
C LEU A 103 -1.70 -10.72 -10.16
N TRP A 104 -2.83 -10.01 -10.27
CA TRP A 104 -3.49 -9.38 -9.14
C TRP A 104 -4.62 -10.27 -8.61
N HIS A 105 -4.50 -10.71 -7.36
CA HIS A 105 -5.56 -11.41 -6.65
C HIS A 105 -6.37 -10.42 -5.81
N GLU A 106 -7.65 -10.24 -6.12
CA GLU A 106 -8.55 -9.37 -5.36
C GLU A 106 -8.96 -10.01 -4.02
N GLU A 107 -9.09 -11.33 -3.97
CA GLU A 107 -9.38 -12.08 -2.76
C GLU A 107 -8.09 -12.47 -2.04
N ILE A 108 -7.72 -11.66 -1.05
CA ILE A 108 -6.57 -11.96 -0.18
C ILE A 108 -7.06 -12.86 0.96
N PHE A 109 -6.68 -14.13 0.94
CA PHE A 109 -6.85 -15.01 2.09
C PHE A 109 -6.03 -14.48 3.27
N ARG A 110 -6.72 -14.10 4.35
CA ARG A 110 -6.06 -13.67 5.59
C ARG A 110 -5.92 -14.88 6.50
N PRO A 111 -4.68 -15.37 6.74
CA PRO A 111 -4.50 -16.56 7.57
C PRO A 111 -4.88 -16.32 9.04
N LEU A 112 -4.82 -15.07 9.49
CA LEU A 112 -5.18 -14.65 10.84
C LEU A 112 -6.15 -13.46 10.79
N PRO A 113 -6.97 -13.25 11.84
CA PRO A 113 -7.85 -12.08 11.95
C PRO A 113 -7.10 -10.73 11.92
N TRP A 114 -5.80 -10.74 12.19
CA TRP A 114 -4.91 -9.58 12.10
C TRP A 114 -3.80 -9.81 11.08
N LYS A 115 -3.21 -8.70 10.60
CA LYS A 115 -2.07 -8.76 9.68
C LYS A 115 -0.82 -9.26 10.43
N PRO A 116 -0.16 -10.32 9.96
CA PRO A 116 1.13 -10.74 10.51
C PRO A 116 2.21 -9.71 10.18
N THR A 117 3.19 -9.58 11.06
CA THR A 117 4.31 -8.64 10.91
C THR A 117 5.45 -9.32 10.16
N ALA A 118 6.14 -8.61 9.27
CA ALA A 118 7.26 -9.16 8.49
C ALA A 118 8.58 -9.30 9.30
N ASN A 119 8.52 -9.30 10.63
CA ASN A 119 9.71 -9.44 11.48
C ASN A 119 9.96 -10.92 11.77
N ALA A 120 11.19 -11.39 11.53
CA ALA A 120 11.58 -12.79 11.71
C ALA A 120 11.31 -13.31 13.13
N SER A 121 11.58 -12.50 14.17
CA SER A 121 11.35 -12.89 15.56
C SER A 121 9.87 -13.16 15.88
N ARG A 122 8.95 -12.60 15.09
CA ARG A 122 7.49 -12.70 15.29
C ARG A 122 6.81 -13.75 14.43
N PHE A 123 7.58 -14.58 13.73
CA PHE A 123 7.01 -15.56 12.81
C PHE A 123 6.05 -16.55 13.50
N GLN A 124 6.31 -16.89 14.75
CA GLN A 124 5.53 -17.85 15.53
C GLN A 124 4.34 -17.23 16.27
N GLU A 125 4.11 -15.92 16.12
CA GLU A 125 3.05 -15.20 16.82
C GLU A 125 1.68 -15.50 16.18
N ASP A 126 0.87 -16.32 16.86
CA ASP A 126 -0.47 -16.71 16.40
C ASP A 126 -1.62 -16.21 17.31
N VAL A 127 -1.30 -15.63 18.47
CA VAL A 127 -2.27 -15.14 19.45
C VAL A 127 -1.93 -13.73 19.92
N ARG A 128 -2.96 -12.84 19.95
CA ARG A 128 -2.86 -11.45 20.40
C ARG A 128 -4.05 -11.07 21.29
N PRO A 129 -3.91 -10.07 22.19
CA PRO A 129 -5.03 -9.56 22.97
C PRO A 129 -5.94 -8.73 22.06
N ILE A 130 -7.25 -8.89 22.26
CA ILE A 130 -8.26 -8.21 21.44
C ILE A 130 -8.22 -6.68 21.55
N PHE A 131 -7.69 -6.13 22.65
CA PHE A 131 -7.69 -4.69 22.95
C PHE A 131 -7.00 -3.83 21.87
N TRP A 132 -6.05 -4.40 21.13
CA TRP A 132 -5.32 -3.70 20.07
C TRP A 132 -5.77 -4.06 18.64
N ALA A 133 -6.91 -4.74 18.48
CA ALA A 133 -7.43 -5.10 17.16
C ALA A 133 -7.58 -3.88 16.22
N SER A 134 -8.02 -2.73 16.76
CA SER A 134 -8.14 -1.48 15.99
C SER A 134 -6.83 -0.68 15.88
N ARG A 135 -5.79 -1.06 16.63
CA ARG A 135 -4.51 -0.32 16.74
C ARG A 135 -3.30 -1.27 16.68
N PRO A 136 -3.11 -2.04 15.59
CA PRO A 136 -2.04 -3.02 15.49
C PRO A 136 -0.64 -2.41 15.58
N LYS A 137 -0.45 -1.19 15.07
CA LYS A 137 0.83 -0.46 15.16
C LYS A 137 1.24 -0.17 16.61
N SER A 138 0.27 0.12 17.47
CA SER A 138 0.52 0.40 18.90
C SER A 138 0.98 -0.86 19.62
N TYR A 139 0.34 -1.99 19.32
CA TYR A 139 0.74 -3.29 19.85
C TYR A 139 2.16 -3.68 19.44
N VAL A 140 2.49 -3.55 18.14
CA VAL A 140 3.85 -3.86 17.64
C VAL A 140 4.90 -2.96 18.30
N ALA A 141 4.60 -1.67 18.49
CA ALA A 141 5.50 -0.74 19.18
C ALA A 141 5.71 -1.12 20.66
N ARG A 142 4.65 -1.48 21.39
CA ARG A 142 4.73 -1.85 22.82
C ARG A 142 5.39 -3.20 23.09
N THR A 143 5.45 -4.06 22.08
CA THR A 143 6.03 -5.40 22.18
C THR A 143 7.34 -5.50 21.41
N SER A 144 7.92 -4.37 20.97
CA SER A 144 9.13 -4.35 20.14
C SER A 144 10.34 -4.95 20.85
N GLU A 145 10.40 -4.80 22.18
CA GLU A 145 11.47 -5.27 23.06
C GLU A 145 11.29 -6.73 23.53
N TRP A 146 10.21 -7.39 23.10
CA TRP A 146 9.98 -8.80 23.47
C TRP A 146 10.93 -9.71 22.68
N GLU A 147 11.57 -10.62 23.40
CA GLU A 147 12.43 -11.67 22.80
C GLU A 147 11.58 -12.84 22.27
N GLU A 148 10.56 -13.25 23.03
CA GLU A 148 9.65 -14.34 22.68
C GLU A 148 8.21 -13.84 22.49
N PHE A 149 7.51 -14.42 21.51
CA PHE A 149 6.12 -14.09 21.20
C PHE A 149 5.18 -15.27 21.50
N PRO A 150 3.97 -15.00 22.00
CA PRO A 150 3.01 -16.05 22.33
C PRO A 150 2.63 -16.91 21.12
N ASN A 151 2.67 -18.24 21.32
CA ASN A 151 2.21 -19.25 20.37
C ASN A 151 1.19 -20.17 21.06
N GLY A 152 0.01 -20.34 20.47
CA GLY A 152 -1.12 -21.08 21.02
C GLY A 152 -1.87 -20.29 22.10
N ARG A 153 -1.42 -20.39 23.37
CA ARG A 153 -2.13 -19.79 24.52
C ARG A 153 -1.37 -18.58 25.06
N TRP A 154 -2.05 -17.44 25.13
CA TRP A 154 -1.55 -16.13 25.61
C TRP A 154 -0.88 -16.13 27.00
N GLY A 155 -1.01 -17.20 27.81
CA GLY A 155 -0.48 -17.27 29.18
C GLY A 155 0.72 -18.21 29.40
N ASN A 156 1.17 -18.96 28.39
CA ASN A 156 2.30 -19.89 28.54
C ASN A 156 3.67 -19.24 28.23
N SER A 157 3.65 -18.12 27.53
CA SER A 157 4.82 -17.32 27.19
C SER A 157 5.16 -16.41 28.37
N SER A 158 6.41 -16.45 28.84
CA SER A 158 7.00 -15.59 29.88
C SER A 158 7.18 -14.14 29.40
N ALA A 159 6.23 -13.64 28.61
CA ALA A 159 6.33 -12.39 27.88
C ALA A 159 6.63 -11.24 28.84
N ALA A 160 7.66 -10.48 28.49
CA ALA A 160 8.02 -9.25 29.18
C ALA A 160 6.81 -8.31 29.28
N THR A 161 6.79 -7.43 30.29
CA THR A 161 5.76 -6.40 30.41
C THR A 161 5.63 -5.59 29.11
N PHE A 162 4.42 -5.13 28.78
CA PHE A 162 4.25 -4.21 27.67
C PHE A 162 5.08 -2.95 27.91
N GLY A 163 5.94 -2.59 26.95
CA GLY A 163 6.72 -1.37 27.01
C GLY A 163 5.85 -0.11 26.92
N ASP A 164 6.38 0.99 27.43
CA ASP A 164 5.74 2.30 27.30
C ASP A 164 5.86 2.84 25.88
N ILE A 165 4.86 3.63 25.47
CA ILE A 165 4.87 4.27 24.15
C ILE A 165 5.82 5.47 24.21
N SER A 166 7.06 5.29 23.73
CA SER A 166 8.01 6.40 23.57
C SER A 166 7.54 7.45 22.53
N GLU A 167 8.11 8.66 22.59
CA GLU A 167 7.78 9.77 21.68
C GLU A 167 7.95 9.41 20.19
N HIS A 168 8.92 8.56 19.85
CA HIS A 168 9.14 8.10 18.48
C HIS A 168 7.94 7.33 17.92
N HIS A 169 7.23 6.59 18.77
CA HIS A 169 6.02 5.88 18.38
C HIS A 169 4.84 6.83 18.13
N LEU A 170 4.79 7.97 18.82
CA LEU A 170 3.70 8.94 18.66
C LEU A 170 3.63 9.54 17.27
N PHE A 171 4.76 9.66 16.56
CA PHE A 171 4.78 10.11 15.17
C PHE A 171 4.01 9.14 14.25
N TYR A 172 4.25 7.83 14.38
CA TYR A 172 3.59 6.80 13.57
C TYR A 172 2.17 6.43 14.04
N LEU A 173 1.83 6.79 15.28
CA LEU A 173 0.52 6.56 15.91
C LEU A 173 -0.41 7.79 15.83
N ARG A 174 0.08 8.93 15.33
CA ARG A 174 -0.70 10.16 15.22
C ARG A 174 -1.88 9.97 14.27
N SER A 175 -3.00 10.64 14.59
CA SER A 175 -4.14 10.68 13.68
C SER A 175 -3.73 11.30 12.35
N LYS A 176 -4.13 10.66 11.25
CA LYS A 176 -3.92 11.16 9.88
C LYS A 176 -4.71 12.44 9.60
N PHE A 177 -5.69 12.76 10.44
CA PHE A 177 -6.64 13.83 10.21
C PHE A 177 -6.22 15.13 10.90
N THR A 178 -6.39 16.24 10.20
CA THR A 178 -6.09 17.57 10.72
C THR A 178 -7.05 17.93 11.87
N LYS A 179 -6.70 18.95 12.66
CA LYS A 179 -7.58 19.42 13.74
C LYS A 179 -8.93 19.90 13.19
N ALA A 180 -8.92 20.61 12.05
CA ALA A 180 -10.13 21.09 11.40
C ALA A 180 -11.07 19.95 10.98
N GLN A 181 -10.53 18.89 10.38
CA GLN A 181 -11.31 17.70 9.99
C GLN A 181 -11.89 16.96 11.20
N ARG A 182 -11.18 16.94 12.33
CA ARG A 182 -11.69 16.36 13.58
C ARG A 182 -12.85 17.18 14.15
N LEU A 183 -12.69 18.51 14.19
CA LEU A 183 -13.74 19.41 14.68
C LEU A 183 -14.99 19.36 13.79
N SER A 184 -14.82 19.24 12.47
CA SER A 184 -15.97 19.07 11.57
C SER A 184 -16.69 17.74 11.80
N MET A 185 -16.02 16.67 12.18
CA MET A 185 -16.68 15.37 12.40
C MET A 185 -17.24 15.19 13.81
N TRP A 186 -16.57 15.71 14.83
CA TRP A 186 -16.90 15.45 16.24
C TRP A 186 -17.60 16.63 16.93
N GLY A 187 -17.75 17.76 16.24
CA GLY A 187 -18.32 18.99 16.79
C GLY A 187 -17.23 19.97 17.24
N ASN A 188 -17.52 21.26 17.05
CA ASN A 188 -16.62 22.34 17.46
C ASN A 188 -16.76 22.69 18.95
N GLN A 189 -17.94 22.45 19.52
CA GLN A 189 -18.29 22.65 20.93
C GLN A 189 -19.17 21.49 21.39
N LEU A 190 -18.95 21.04 22.62
CA LEU A 190 -19.74 19.99 23.27
C LEU A 190 -20.43 20.64 24.47
N PHE A 191 -21.76 20.52 24.54
CA PHE A 191 -22.58 21.10 25.60
C PHE A 191 -23.01 20.04 26.62
N GLY A 192 -22.96 18.76 26.25
CA GLY A 192 -23.23 17.64 27.16
C GLY A 192 -22.64 16.31 26.71
N GLU A 193 -22.87 15.26 27.50
CA GLU A 193 -22.44 13.89 27.17
C GLU A 193 -23.20 13.30 25.97
N GLU A 194 -24.44 13.74 25.75
CA GLU A 194 -25.25 13.33 24.60
C GLU A 194 -24.57 13.65 23.26
N ASP A 195 -23.84 14.77 23.19
CA ASP A 195 -23.09 15.16 21.99
C ASP A 195 -21.99 14.13 21.68
N VAL A 196 -21.38 13.57 22.71
CA VAL A 196 -20.39 12.50 22.57
C VAL A 196 -21.07 11.21 22.09
N TRP A 197 -22.23 10.85 22.64
CA TRP A 197 -22.98 9.67 22.24
C TRP A 197 -23.42 9.74 20.77
N LYS A 198 -23.87 10.91 20.32
CA LYS A 198 -24.22 11.17 18.91
C LYS A 198 -23.06 10.91 17.96
N VAL A 199 -21.83 11.28 18.34
CA VAL A 199 -20.63 11.00 17.51
C VAL A 199 -20.41 9.49 17.34
N PHE A 200 -20.53 8.71 18.41
CA PHE A 200 -20.42 7.25 18.32
C PHE A 200 -21.57 6.62 17.55
N HIS A 201 -22.80 7.10 17.76
CA HIS A 201 -23.97 6.66 17.01
C HIS A 201 -23.75 6.87 15.50
N ASN A 202 -23.41 8.10 15.08
CA ASN A 202 -23.19 8.45 13.68
C ASN A 202 -22.04 7.64 13.04
N PHE A 203 -21.00 7.33 13.81
CA PHE A 203 -19.91 6.48 13.36
C PHE A 203 -20.35 5.03 13.09
N ILE A 204 -21.24 4.47 13.93
CA ILE A 204 -21.72 3.08 13.79
C ILE A 204 -22.81 2.97 12.73
N SER A 205 -23.76 3.92 12.73
CA SER A 205 -24.89 3.94 11.79
C SER A 205 -24.50 4.39 10.38
N GLY A 206 -23.36 5.07 10.22
CA GLY A 206 -23.00 5.70 8.97
C GLY A 206 -23.93 6.86 8.59
N THR A 207 -24.55 7.51 9.57
CA THR A 207 -25.36 8.71 9.32
C THR A 207 -24.49 9.98 9.35
N PRO A 208 -24.76 10.99 8.51
CA PRO A 208 -24.02 12.23 8.54
C PRO A 208 -24.28 12.97 9.86
N ALA A 209 -23.29 13.73 10.32
CA ALA A 209 -23.45 14.67 11.42
C ALA A 209 -24.36 15.85 11.00
N GLU A 210 -24.76 16.69 11.97
CA GLU A 210 -25.67 17.83 11.77
C GLU A 210 -25.19 18.83 10.70
N ASN A 211 -23.89 18.84 10.42
CA ASN A 211 -23.26 19.66 9.38
C ASN A 211 -23.10 18.95 8.02
N GLY A 212 -23.72 17.78 7.84
CA GLY A 212 -23.64 16.98 6.61
C GLY A 212 -22.35 16.18 6.44
N VAL A 213 -21.42 16.22 7.41
CA VAL A 213 -20.13 15.51 7.33
C VAL A 213 -20.25 14.11 7.92
N MET A 214 -19.80 13.10 7.19
CA MET A 214 -19.76 11.71 7.65
C MET A 214 -18.66 11.50 8.70
N VAL A 215 -18.98 10.81 9.80
CA VAL A 215 -18.00 10.45 10.82
C VAL A 215 -17.25 9.20 10.38
N GLY A 216 -16.13 9.38 9.67
CA GLY A 216 -15.31 8.27 9.15
C GLY A 216 -14.35 7.65 10.18
N PHE A 217 -14.15 8.29 11.34
CA PHE A 217 -13.24 7.80 12.37
C PHE A 217 -13.56 8.33 13.78
N THR A 218 -13.08 7.58 14.77
CA THR A 218 -13.03 7.93 16.19
C THR A 218 -11.58 7.86 16.69
N GLN A 219 -11.34 8.30 17.92
CA GLN A 219 -10.01 8.24 18.54
C GLN A 219 -9.45 6.81 18.65
N TRP A 220 -10.33 5.80 18.74
CA TRP A 220 -9.94 4.40 18.91
C TRP A 220 -10.05 3.57 17.64
N ARG A 221 -10.89 3.99 16.67
CA ARG A 221 -11.15 3.23 15.44
C ARG A 221 -11.21 4.15 14.24
N ILE A 222 -10.42 3.83 13.23
CA ILE A 222 -10.51 4.43 11.91
C ILE A 222 -11.18 3.39 11.02
N ILE A 223 -12.28 3.73 10.35
CA ILE A 223 -12.78 2.88 9.28
C ILE A 223 -11.77 3.04 8.14
N SER A 224 -11.04 1.97 7.84
CA SER A 224 -10.23 1.91 6.62
C SER A 224 -11.21 2.13 5.47
N CYS A 225 -10.93 3.11 4.62
CA CYS A 225 -11.73 3.51 3.45
C CYS A 225 -11.81 2.43 2.35
N SER A 226 -11.62 1.15 2.70
CA SER A 226 -11.63 -0.02 1.83
C SER A 226 -12.92 -0.84 1.97
N ALA A 227 -13.99 -0.23 2.47
CA ALA A 227 -15.31 -0.84 2.64
C ALA A 227 -16.45 0.11 2.23
N LEU A 228 -16.18 0.98 1.24
CA LEU A 228 -17.16 1.65 0.40
C LEU A 228 -16.73 1.46 -1.06
#